data_AF-A0A378XYV6-F1
#
_entry.id   AF-A0A378XYV6-F1
#
_cell.length_a   1.000
_cell.length_b   1.000
_cell.length_c   1.000
_cell.angle_alpha   90.00
_cell.angle_beta   90.00
_cell.angle_gamma   90.00
#
_symmetry.space_group_name_H-M   'P 1'
#
loop_
_entity.id
_entity.type
_entity.pdbx_description
1 polymer ?
#
loop_
_entity_poly.entity_id
_entity_poly.type
_entity_poly.pdbx_seq_one_letter_code
_entity_poly.pdbx_strand_id
1 'polypeptide(L)'
;MRYFWNAFKYLFTVSATPVSLLLLLIFNIRPFKKILEITGWTLNATNVETTTAAIDLAILVLLYNILGKVFSKFKKPVSIKFSIEDPKDPEGDLTVKYDSSTGLKKMKIKVSVDYKNNFLKFLSRLGSEHYIEVHWNNWFTFEIDEEISNSIGGATSVNKWSAPISLGNYDYQAKFDIPFYFTINNTLRRNGSIVPKLRFHSNFVLNYVMILLTYMWIDKKEQKIDVILLRE
;
A
#
# COMPACT_ATOMS: atom_id res chain seq x y z
N MET A 1 7.88 8.38 2.20
CA MET A 1 6.71 8.41 1.30
C MET A 1 6.84 9.47 0.18
N ARG A 2 6.97 10.77 0.49
CA ARG A 2 7.02 11.84 -0.54
C ARG A 2 8.20 11.73 -1.52
N TYR A 3 9.40 11.40 -1.02
CA TYR A 3 10.60 11.20 -1.84
C TYR A 3 10.52 9.98 -2.77
N PHE A 4 9.91 8.89 -2.30
CA PHE A 4 9.72 7.68 -3.11
C PHE A 4 8.74 7.91 -4.27
N TRP A 5 7.64 8.64 -4.02
CA TRP A 5 6.69 9.00 -5.07
C TRP A 5 7.29 9.95 -6.11
N ASN A 6 8.15 10.88 -5.69
CA ASN A 6 8.88 11.75 -6.60
C ASN A 6 9.92 10.96 -7.42
N ALA A 7 10.62 10.01 -6.80
CA ALA A 7 11.55 9.12 -7.49
C ALA A 7 10.83 8.21 -8.49
N PHE A 8 9.64 7.69 -8.15
CA PHE A 8 8.83 6.90 -9.06
C PHE A 8 8.32 7.71 -10.26
N LYS A 9 7.84 8.93 -10.03
CA LYS A 9 7.47 9.86 -11.11
C LYS A 9 8.66 10.17 -12.01
N TYR A 10 9.82 10.44 -11.42
CA TYR A 10 11.05 10.68 -12.16
C TYR A 10 11.44 9.46 -13.01
N LEU A 11 11.45 8.26 -12.42
CA LEU A 11 11.71 7.00 -13.13
C LEU A 11 10.75 6.79 -14.29
N PHE A 12 9.44 7.03 -14.10
CA PHE A 12 8.44 6.91 -15.16
C PHE A 12 8.69 7.92 -16.30
N THR A 13 9.14 9.13 -15.97
CA THR A 13 9.44 10.17 -16.96
C THR A 13 10.71 9.85 -17.75
N VAL A 14 11.74 9.32 -17.08
CA VAL A 14 13.02 8.93 -17.69
C VAL A 14 12.91 7.63 -18.49
N SER A 15 11.98 6.73 -18.13
CA SER A 15 11.77 5.46 -18.83
C SER A 15 10.95 5.56 -20.11
N ALA A 16 10.29 6.70 -20.38
CA ALA A 16 9.43 6.85 -21.55
C ALA A 16 10.18 6.62 -22.87
N THR A 17 11.35 7.24 -23.04
CA THR A 17 12.15 7.11 -24.26
C THR A 17 12.79 5.72 -24.42
N PRO A 18 13.43 5.13 -23.39
CA PRO A 18 13.94 3.76 -23.47
C PRO A 18 12.85 2.72 -23.76
N VAL A 19 11.69 2.81 -23.09
CA VAL A 19 10.57 1.87 -23.30
C VAL A 19 10.00 2.04 -24.71
N SER A 20 9.85 3.27 -25.20
CA SER A 20 9.36 3.53 -26.55
C SER A 20 10.33 3.04 -27.63
N LEU A 21 11.64 3.20 -27.42
CA LEU A 21 12.67 2.61 -28.27
C LEU A 21 12.59 1.08 -28.28
N LEU A 22 12.37 0.47 -27.11
CA LEU A 22 12.25 -0.98 -26.98
C LEU A 22 11.00 -1.50 -27.72
N LEU A 23 9.86 -0.82 -27.57
CA LEU A 23 8.63 -1.13 -28.29
C LEU A 23 8.78 -1.00 -29.82
N LEU A 24 9.54 -0.01 -30.28
CA LEU A 24 9.77 0.23 -31.70
C LEU A 24 10.80 -0.73 -32.30
N LEU A 25 11.92 -0.99 -31.62
CA LEU A 25 13.04 -1.76 -32.15
C LEU A 25 12.88 -3.26 -31.93
N ILE A 26 12.42 -3.68 -30.74
CA ILE A 26 12.31 -5.10 -30.39
C ILE A 26 10.92 -5.64 -30.75
N PHE A 27 9.87 -4.91 -30.37
CA PHE A 27 8.48 -5.33 -30.62
C PHE A 27 7.90 -4.82 -31.94
N ASN A 28 8.67 -4.05 -32.72
CA ASN A 28 8.30 -3.53 -34.04
C ASN A 28 6.94 -2.81 -34.08
N ILE A 29 6.57 -2.12 -33.00
CA ILE A 29 5.32 -1.37 -32.92
C ILE A 29 5.50 -0.03 -33.64
N ARG A 30 4.91 0.08 -34.84
CA ARG A 30 5.03 1.27 -35.72
C ARG A 30 3.66 1.92 -35.99
N PRO A 31 3.14 2.72 -35.06
CA PRO A 31 1.78 3.27 -35.14
C PRO A 31 1.59 4.24 -36.33
N PHE A 32 2.57 5.09 -36.62
CA PHE A 32 2.52 6.05 -37.73
C PHE A 32 2.60 5.35 -39.09
N LYS A 33 3.49 4.36 -39.23
CA LYS A 33 3.59 3.57 -40.47
C LYS A 33 2.24 2.93 -40.81
N LYS A 34 1.55 2.34 -39.81
CA LYS A 34 0.20 1.80 -39.99
C LYS A 34 -0.83 2.85 -40.38
N ILE A 35 -0.75 4.06 -39.84
CA ILE A 35 -1.63 5.17 -40.23
C ILE A 35 -1.40 5.55 -41.70
N LEU A 36 -0.15 5.66 -42.16
CA LEU A 36 0.17 5.95 -43.57
C LEU A 36 -0.38 4.86 -44.50
N GLU A 37 -0.22 3.59 -44.13
CA GLU A 37 -0.75 2.44 -44.89
C GLU A 37 -2.28 2.46 -45.01
N ILE A 38 -2.99 2.86 -43.95
CA ILE A 38 -4.46 2.91 -43.93
C ILE A 38 -5.00 4.15 -44.68
N THR A 39 -4.33 5.28 -44.56
CA THR A 39 -4.80 6.58 -45.10
C THR A 39 -4.31 6.86 -46.52
N GLY A 40 -3.32 6.10 -47.01
CA GLY A 40 -2.68 6.33 -48.30
C GLY A 40 -1.86 7.62 -48.37
N TRP A 41 -1.53 8.23 -47.23
CA TRP A 41 -0.73 9.45 -47.18
C TRP A 41 0.73 9.17 -47.50
N THR A 42 1.36 10.05 -48.27
CA THR A 42 2.79 9.98 -48.60
C THR A 42 3.57 11.04 -47.84
N LEU A 43 4.69 10.62 -47.26
CA LEU A 43 5.57 11.51 -46.49
C LEU A 43 6.65 12.08 -47.42
N ASN A 44 6.63 13.38 -47.67
CA ASN A 44 7.67 14.04 -48.45
C ASN A 44 8.86 14.43 -47.55
N ALA A 45 9.80 13.50 -47.38
CA ALA A 45 11.01 13.71 -46.60
C ALA A 45 12.24 13.14 -47.31
N THR A 46 13.42 13.75 -47.10
CA THR A 46 14.70 13.32 -47.71
C THR A 46 15.14 11.93 -47.26
N ASN A 47 14.73 11.52 -46.05
CA ASN A 47 14.95 10.16 -45.54
C ASN A 47 13.66 9.63 -44.90
N VAL A 48 12.75 9.14 -45.76
CA VAL A 48 11.40 8.72 -45.38
C VAL A 48 11.41 7.69 -44.25
N GLU A 49 12.32 6.70 -44.28
CA GLU A 49 12.38 5.66 -43.24
C GLU A 49 12.78 6.23 -41.87
N THR A 50 13.82 7.08 -41.83
CA THR A 50 14.30 7.68 -40.59
C THR A 50 13.27 8.64 -40.02
N THR A 51 12.64 9.46 -40.87
CA THR A 51 11.58 10.38 -40.45
C THR A 51 10.35 9.63 -39.94
N THR A 52 9.96 8.53 -40.59
CA THR A 52 8.84 7.68 -40.15
C THR A 52 9.14 7.06 -38.79
N ALA A 53 10.34 6.50 -38.59
CA ALA A 53 10.75 5.92 -37.31
C ALA A 53 10.83 6.94 -36.17
N ALA A 54 11.27 8.18 -36.45
CA ALA A 54 11.27 9.26 -35.47
C ALA A 54 9.85 9.67 -35.06
N ILE A 55 8.91 9.72 -36.01
CA ILE A 55 7.50 10.02 -35.73
C ILE A 55 6.84 8.87 -34.96
N ASP A 56 7.12 7.61 -35.31
CA ASP A 56 6.68 6.43 -34.57
C ASP A 56 7.15 6.49 -33.11
N LEU A 57 8.44 6.80 -32.89
CA LEU A 57 8.99 6.96 -31.54
C LEU A 57 8.30 8.09 -30.77
N ALA A 58 8.09 9.25 -31.41
CA ALA A 58 7.42 10.39 -30.80
C ALA A 58 5.98 10.07 -30.39
N ILE A 59 5.23 9.34 -31.23
CA ILE A 59 3.87 8.89 -30.92
C ILE A 59 3.88 7.89 -29.77
N LEU A 60 4.81 6.94 -29.74
CA LEU A 60 4.91 5.99 -28.63
C LEU A 60 5.26 6.68 -27.30
N VAL A 61 6.19 7.64 -27.31
CA VAL A 61 6.51 8.45 -26.13
C VAL A 61 5.28 9.26 -25.69
N LEU A 62 4.55 9.85 -26.63
CA LEU A 62 3.32 10.58 -26.35
C LEU A 62 2.25 9.67 -25.73
N LEU A 63 2.02 8.49 -26.30
CA LEU A 63 1.08 7.50 -25.78
C LEU A 63 1.49 7.03 -24.39
N TYR A 64 2.77 6.77 -24.17
CA TYR A 64 3.31 6.42 -22.86
C TYR A 64 3.06 7.53 -21.82
N ASN A 65 3.25 8.79 -22.20
CA ASN A 65 2.98 9.95 -21.35
C ASN A 65 1.48 10.16 -21.10
N ILE A 66 0.63 9.96 -22.11
CA ILE A 66 -0.83 10.02 -21.97
C ILE A 66 -1.29 8.91 -21.02
N LEU A 67 -0.82 7.68 -21.21
CA LEU A 67 -1.10 6.56 -20.32
C LEU A 67 -0.62 6.88 -18.90
N GLY A 68 0.61 7.36 -18.73
CA GLY A 68 1.14 7.80 -17.43
C GLY A 68 0.28 8.87 -16.75
N LYS A 69 -0.20 9.86 -17.51
CA LYS A 69 -1.09 10.91 -17.02
C LYS A 69 -2.47 10.36 -16.66
N VAL A 70 -3.01 9.44 -17.45
CA VAL A 70 -4.27 8.74 -17.18
C VAL A 70 -4.14 7.87 -15.92
N PHE A 71 -3.09 7.06 -15.80
CA PHE A 71 -2.74 6.29 -14.60
C PHE A 71 -2.55 7.17 -13.37
N SER A 72 -1.97 8.37 -13.51
CA SER A 72 -1.82 9.31 -12.41
C SER A 72 -3.12 9.91 -11.88
N LYS A 73 -4.20 9.88 -12.69
CA LYS A 73 -5.54 10.36 -12.34
C LYS A 73 -6.45 9.30 -11.76
N PHE A 74 -6.10 8.01 -11.88
CA PHE A 74 -6.89 6.96 -11.26
C PHE A 74 -6.85 7.13 -9.73
N LYS A 75 -8.00 7.45 -9.14
CA LYS A 75 -8.16 7.42 -7.68
C LYS A 75 -7.80 6.02 -7.22
N LYS A 76 -6.93 5.95 -6.21
CA LYS A 76 -6.51 4.69 -5.60
C LYS A 76 -7.74 3.79 -5.34
N PRO A 77 -7.77 2.61 -5.95
CA PRO A 77 -8.98 1.80 -6.01
C PRO A 77 -9.23 0.95 -4.76
N VAL A 78 -8.25 0.84 -3.87
CA VAL A 78 -8.41 0.18 -2.56
C VAL A 78 -8.13 1.21 -1.48
N SER A 79 -9.03 1.36 -0.51
CA SER A 79 -8.82 2.19 0.67
C SER A 79 -8.73 1.28 1.90
N ILE A 80 -7.63 1.34 2.63
CA ILE A 80 -7.45 0.63 3.89
C ILE A 80 -7.28 1.65 5.01
N LYS A 81 -8.17 1.60 5.98
CA LYS A 81 -8.13 2.42 7.19
C LYS A 81 -7.85 1.53 8.39
N PHE A 82 -6.83 1.87 9.15
CA PHE A 82 -6.52 1.27 10.45
C PHE A 82 -6.84 2.28 11.54
N SER A 83 -7.70 1.90 12.47
CA SER A 83 -7.93 2.63 13.71
C SER A 83 -7.70 1.73 14.90
N ILE A 84 -7.20 2.30 15.99
CA ILE A 84 -7.19 1.65 17.29
C ILE A 84 -8.27 2.33 18.11
N GLU A 85 -8.99 1.56 18.91
CA GLU A 85 -10.00 2.06 19.83
C GLU A 85 -9.77 1.48 21.22
N ASP A 86 -9.85 2.34 22.24
CA ASP A 86 -10.03 1.89 23.62
C ASP A 86 -11.54 1.66 23.85
N PRO A 87 -11.98 0.44 24.20
CA PRO A 87 -13.38 0.19 24.54
C PRO A 87 -13.92 1.03 25.70
N LYS A 88 -13.07 1.65 26.52
CA LYS A 88 -13.46 2.57 27.60
C LYS A 88 -13.53 4.05 27.18
N ASP A 89 -12.98 4.39 26.02
CA ASP A 89 -13.03 5.74 25.45
C ASP A 89 -13.54 5.68 23.99
N PRO A 90 -14.86 5.47 23.79
CA PRO A 90 -15.46 5.35 22.46
C PRO A 90 -15.55 6.69 21.73
N GLU A 91 -15.29 7.82 22.39
CA GLU A 91 -15.38 9.17 21.79
C GLU A 91 -14.19 9.49 20.86
N GLY A 92 -13.22 8.57 20.78
CA GLY A 92 -12.24 8.56 19.68
C GLY A 92 -11.10 9.55 19.85
N ASP A 93 -10.82 9.96 21.09
CA ASP A 93 -9.66 10.80 21.36
C ASP A 93 -8.38 10.04 20.98
N LEU A 94 -7.53 10.70 20.19
CA LEU A 94 -6.25 10.12 19.74
C LEU A 94 -5.26 9.94 20.89
N THR A 95 -5.61 10.42 22.08
CA THR A 95 -4.80 10.41 23.28
C THR A 95 -5.55 9.69 24.39
N VAL A 96 -5.07 8.52 24.79
CA VAL A 96 -5.67 7.75 25.88
C VAL A 96 -4.81 7.92 27.14
N LYS A 97 -5.47 8.18 28.27
CA LYS A 97 -4.80 8.36 29.56
C LYS A 97 -5.00 7.13 30.44
N TYR A 98 -3.91 6.57 30.93
CA TYR A 98 -3.96 5.44 31.88
C TYR A 98 -3.23 5.77 33.17
N ASP A 99 -3.72 5.21 34.26
CA ASP A 99 -3.02 5.18 35.54
C ASP A 99 -2.07 3.97 35.56
N SER A 100 -0.82 4.17 36.01
CA SER A 100 0.19 3.12 36.19
C SER A 100 -0.21 2.04 37.22
N SER A 101 -1.20 2.32 38.07
CA SER A 101 -1.65 1.43 39.14
C SER A 101 -2.40 0.17 38.66
N THR A 102 -2.65 0.02 37.35
CA THR A 102 -3.67 -0.90 36.85
C THR A 102 -3.13 -1.95 35.87
N GLY A 103 -3.56 -3.20 36.06
CA GLY A 103 -3.19 -4.38 35.29
C GLY A 103 -3.62 -4.38 33.80
N LEU A 104 -3.95 -5.56 33.28
CA LEU A 104 -4.20 -5.80 31.86
C LEU A 104 -5.24 -4.84 31.25
N LYS A 105 -4.86 -4.09 30.20
CA LYS A 105 -5.71 -3.14 29.45
C LYS A 105 -6.11 -3.73 28.11
N LYS A 106 -7.40 -3.65 27.77
CA LYS A 106 -7.95 -4.13 26.50
C LYS A 106 -8.02 -3.00 25.49
N MET A 107 -7.57 -3.24 24.27
CA MET A 107 -7.78 -2.38 23.10
C MET A 107 -8.31 -3.19 21.92
N LYS A 108 -8.82 -2.50 20.89
CA LYS A 108 -9.27 -3.11 19.64
C LYS A 108 -8.65 -2.41 18.45
N ILE A 109 -8.08 -3.18 17.52
CA ILE A 109 -7.68 -2.67 16.20
C ILE A 109 -8.85 -2.89 15.26
N LYS A 110 -9.43 -1.80 14.77
CA LYS A 110 -10.41 -1.85 13.70
C LYS A 110 -9.73 -1.62 12.37
N VAL A 111 -10.10 -2.46 11.41
CA VAL A 111 -9.59 -2.34 10.06
C VAL A 111 -10.75 -2.31 9.12
N SER A 112 -10.78 -1.28 8.27
CA SER A 112 -11.77 -1.12 7.23
C SER A 112 -11.09 -1.13 5.87
N VAL A 113 -11.47 -2.09 5.04
CA VAL A 113 -10.99 -2.23 3.66
C VAL A 113 -12.16 -1.95 2.73
N ASP A 114 -11.95 -1.08 1.75
CA ASP A 114 -12.96 -0.71 0.75
C ASP A 114 -12.36 -0.86 -0.67
N TYR A 115 -12.90 -1.80 -1.44
CA TYR A 115 -12.51 -2.10 -2.82
C TYR A 115 -13.48 -1.46 -3.80
N LYS A 116 -12.98 -0.56 -4.65
CA LYS A 116 -13.81 0.12 -5.65
C LYS A 116 -14.08 -0.71 -6.91
N ASN A 117 -13.38 -1.83 -7.14
CA ASN A 117 -13.56 -2.65 -8.35
C ASN A 117 -13.14 -4.13 -8.13
N ASN A 118 -13.91 -5.04 -8.73
CA ASN A 118 -13.68 -6.50 -8.78
C ASN A 118 -12.36 -6.93 -9.38
N PHE A 119 -11.89 -6.27 -10.44
CA PHE A 119 -10.64 -6.66 -11.09
C PHE A 119 -9.45 -6.60 -10.13
N LEU A 120 -9.49 -5.66 -9.19
CA LEU A 120 -8.43 -5.47 -8.21
C LEU A 120 -8.59 -6.35 -6.99
N LYS A 121 -9.82 -6.75 -6.65
CA LYS A 121 -10.09 -7.84 -5.72
C LYS A 121 -9.51 -9.17 -6.24
N PHE A 122 -9.61 -9.40 -7.55
CA PHE A 122 -9.00 -10.56 -8.20
C PHE A 122 -7.47 -10.50 -8.10
N LEU A 123 -6.86 -9.36 -8.40
CA LEU A 123 -5.40 -9.20 -8.28
C LEU A 123 -4.89 -9.30 -6.84
N SER A 124 -5.63 -8.78 -5.83
CA SER A 124 -5.22 -8.92 -4.43
C SER A 124 -5.33 -10.35 -3.90
N ARG A 125 -6.17 -11.20 -4.52
CA ARG A 125 -6.26 -12.64 -4.24
C ARG A 125 -5.11 -13.46 -4.82
N LEU A 126 -4.40 -12.95 -5.83
CA LEU A 126 -3.50 -13.74 -6.66
C LEU A 126 -2.09 -13.97 -6.12
N GLY A 127 -1.69 -13.47 -4.93
CA GLY A 127 -0.39 -13.91 -4.42
C GLY A 127 0.32 -13.11 -3.33
N SER A 128 -0.35 -12.53 -2.36
CA SER A 128 0.38 -12.11 -1.16
C SER A 128 -0.45 -12.20 0.10
N GLU A 129 0.12 -12.84 1.12
CA GLU A 129 -0.34 -12.68 2.49
C GLU A 129 0.02 -11.27 2.94
N HIS A 130 -0.98 -10.58 3.47
CA HIS A 130 -0.81 -9.25 4.02
C HIS A 130 -0.66 -9.41 5.52
N TYR A 131 0.24 -8.67 6.14
CA TYR A 131 0.44 -8.73 7.58
C TYR A 131 0.07 -7.39 8.18
N ILE A 132 -0.78 -7.39 9.20
CA ILE A 132 -0.90 -6.23 10.09
C ILE A 132 0.18 -6.37 11.13
N GLU A 133 1.12 -5.42 11.13
CA GLU A 133 2.14 -5.28 12.15
C GLU A 133 1.77 -4.11 13.06
N VAL A 134 1.63 -4.38 14.34
CA VAL A 134 1.40 -3.37 15.37
C VAL A 134 2.74 -3.06 16.01
N HIS A 135 3.11 -1.79 16.02
CA HIS A 135 4.33 -1.28 16.66
C HIS A 135 3.99 -0.56 17.94
N TRP A 136 4.81 -0.76 18.96
CA TRP A 136 4.70 -0.05 20.23
C TRP A 136 6.08 0.21 20.84
N ASN A 137 6.10 0.98 21.93
CA ASN A 137 7.34 1.29 22.66
C ASN A 137 7.68 0.23 23.70
N ASN A 138 8.98 0.00 23.93
CA ASN A 138 9.51 -1.06 24.82
C ASN A 138 9.07 -1.04 26.29
N TRP A 139 8.27 -0.08 26.71
CA TRP A 139 7.70 -0.02 28.05
C TRP A 139 6.25 -0.50 28.12
N PHE A 140 5.65 -0.86 26.97
CA PHE A 140 4.42 -1.64 26.93
C PHE A 140 4.76 -3.13 26.79
N THR A 141 4.11 -3.96 27.59
CA THR A 141 4.09 -5.41 27.39
C THR A 141 2.76 -5.77 26.73
N PHE A 142 2.78 -6.64 25.73
CA PHE A 142 1.61 -6.99 24.93
C PHE A 142 1.29 -8.48 25.06
N GLU A 143 0.01 -8.79 25.21
CA GLU A 143 -0.54 -10.14 25.26
C GLU A 143 -1.75 -10.24 24.32
N ILE A 144 -1.76 -11.30 23.52
CA ILE A 144 -2.87 -11.58 22.60
C ILE A 144 -3.77 -12.57 23.31
N ASP A 145 -5.08 -12.40 23.15
CA ASP A 145 -6.05 -13.42 23.53
C ASP A 145 -5.68 -14.78 22.90
N GLU A 146 -5.57 -15.85 23.68
CA GLU A 146 -5.10 -17.16 23.19
C GLU A 146 -5.98 -17.72 22.07
N GLU A 147 -7.30 -17.53 22.13
CA GLU A 147 -8.24 -17.96 21.09
C GLU A 147 -7.96 -17.26 19.74
N ILE A 148 -7.55 -16.00 19.81
CA ILE A 148 -7.23 -15.17 18.65
C ILE A 148 -5.81 -15.44 18.16
N SER A 149 -4.87 -15.66 19.08
CA SER A 149 -3.51 -16.08 18.77
C SER A 149 -3.49 -17.36 17.94
N ASN A 150 -4.29 -18.35 18.34
CA ASN A 150 -4.39 -19.64 17.67
C ASN A 150 -5.07 -19.57 16.29
N SER A 151 -6.01 -18.64 16.09
CA SER A 151 -6.69 -18.48 14.80
C SER A 151 -5.90 -17.65 13.78
N ILE A 152 -5.01 -16.77 14.25
CA ILE A 152 -4.28 -15.83 13.39
C ILE A 152 -2.79 -16.19 13.25
N GLY A 153 -2.23 -17.10 14.05
CA GLY A 153 -0.87 -17.64 13.84
C GLY A 153 0.25 -16.59 13.94
N GLY A 154 0.07 -15.57 14.80
CA GLY A 154 0.98 -14.43 14.87
C GLY A 154 2.30 -14.72 15.57
N ALA A 155 3.37 -14.02 15.17
CA ALA A 155 4.65 -14.04 15.87
C ALA A 155 4.79 -12.82 16.79
N THR A 156 5.12 -13.06 18.05
CA THR A 156 5.37 -12.00 19.05
C THR A 156 6.87 -11.73 19.12
N SER A 157 7.25 -10.46 18.90
CA SER A 157 8.56 -9.97 19.32
C SER A 157 8.35 -8.86 20.35
N VAL A 158 9.35 -8.58 21.19
CA VAL A 158 9.20 -7.75 22.41
C VAL A 158 8.59 -6.36 22.17
N ASN A 159 8.62 -5.82 20.94
CA ASN A 159 8.04 -4.50 20.59
C ASN A 159 7.13 -4.50 19.35
N LYS A 160 6.80 -5.68 18.82
CA LYS A 160 5.93 -5.77 17.65
C LYS A 160 5.14 -7.07 17.64
N TRP A 161 3.93 -7.00 17.12
CA TRP A 161 3.07 -8.14 16.87
C TRP A 161 2.67 -8.12 15.41
N SER A 162 2.66 -9.28 14.78
CA SER A 162 2.25 -9.42 13.38
C SER A 162 1.19 -10.49 13.25
N ALA A 163 0.09 -10.14 12.60
CA ALA A 163 -0.99 -11.04 12.23
C ALA A 163 -1.13 -11.11 10.71
N PRO A 164 -1.06 -12.29 10.08
CA PRO A 164 -1.48 -12.46 8.70
C PRO A 164 -2.98 -12.17 8.56
N ILE A 165 -3.34 -11.47 7.50
CA ILE A 165 -4.70 -11.20 7.09
C ILE A 165 -4.80 -11.43 5.59
N SER A 166 -5.67 -12.37 5.21
CA SER A 166 -6.03 -12.54 3.81
C SER A 166 -7.09 -11.52 3.43
N LEU A 167 -6.66 -10.43 2.79
CA LEU A 167 -7.57 -9.41 2.26
C LEU A 167 -8.50 -9.94 1.14
N GLY A 168 -8.20 -11.12 0.59
CA GLY A 168 -8.96 -11.75 -0.50
C GLY A 168 -10.25 -12.47 -0.06
N ASN A 169 -10.37 -12.79 1.23
CA ASN A 169 -11.48 -13.58 1.76
C ASN A 169 -12.74 -12.74 2.08
N TYR A 170 -12.61 -11.42 2.11
CA TYR A 170 -13.70 -10.52 2.47
C TYR A 170 -14.39 -9.91 1.23
N ASP A 171 -15.60 -9.37 1.43
CA ASP A 171 -16.38 -8.69 0.39
C ASP A 171 -15.76 -7.37 -0.08
N TYR A 172 -16.48 -6.59 -0.91
CA TYR A 172 -16.02 -5.28 -1.37
C TYR A 172 -15.75 -4.32 -0.21
N GLN A 173 -16.38 -4.55 0.93
CA GLN A 173 -16.09 -3.88 2.18
C GLN A 173 -15.86 -4.92 3.27
N ALA A 174 -14.73 -4.81 3.96
CA ALA A 174 -14.40 -5.64 5.10
C ALA A 174 -14.22 -4.75 6.32
N LYS A 175 -14.86 -5.12 7.42
CA LYS A 175 -14.58 -4.57 8.75
C LYS A 175 -14.24 -5.73 9.66
N PHE A 176 -13.10 -5.64 10.32
CA PHE A 176 -12.71 -6.62 11.31
C PHE A 176 -12.07 -5.93 12.51
N ASP A 177 -12.35 -6.50 13.66
CA ASP A 177 -11.92 -6.01 14.96
C ASP A 177 -11.00 -7.07 15.57
N ILE A 178 -9.77 -6.68 15.89
CA ILE A 178 -8.79 -7.54 16.53
C ILE A 178 -8.59 -7.01 17.95
N PRO A 179 -9.16 -7.66 18.99
CA PRO A 179 -8.91 -7.29 20.36
C PRO A 179 -7.49 -7.73 20.77
N PHE A 180 -6.87 -6.92 21.61
CA PHE A 180 -5.51 -7.13 22.05
C PHE A 180 -5.35 -6.54 23.45
N TYR A 181 -4.49 -7.14 24.28
CA TYR A 181 -4.30 -6.71 25.64
C TYR A 181 -2.88 -6.21 25.87
N PHE A 182 -2.69 -5.19 26.68
CA PHE A 182 -1.35 -4.72 27.03
C PHE A 182 -1.28 -4.27 28.48
N THR A 183 -0.08 -4.29 29.04
CA THR A 183 0.23 -3.69 30.34
C THR A 183 1.29 -2.63 30.16
N ILE A 184 1.24 -1.67 31.08
CA ILE A 184 2.25 -0.64 31.22
C ILE A 184 3.24 -1.13 32.27
N ASN A 185 4.49 -1.31 31.89
CA ASN A 185 5.53 -1.54 32.89
C ASN A 185 5.84 -0.19 33.56
N ASN A 186 5.93 -0.20 34.89
CA ASN A 186 6.25 0.99 35.68
C ASN A 186 7.63 1.51 35.28
N THR A 187 7.67 2.52 34.41
CA THR A 187 8.88 3.06 33.79
C THR A 187 8.90 4.57 33.89
N LEU A 188 10.10 5.17 33.86
CA LEU A 188 10.30 6.63 33.84
C LEU A 188 9.64 7.32 32.62
N ARG A 189 9.18 6.55 31.62
CA ARG A 189 8.54 7.06 30.41
C ARG A 189 7.05 7.23 30.64
N ARG A 190 6.57 8.47 30.46
CA ARG A 190 5.15 8.83 30.66
C ARG A 190 4.32 8.82 29.38
N ASN A 191 4.98 8.86 28.23
CA ASN A 191 4.32 8.97 26.94
C ASN A 191 4.77 7.83 26.03
N GLY A 192 3.83 7.34 25.23
CA GLY A 192 4.10 6.32 24.26
C GLY A 192 3.04 6.25 23.19
N SER A 193 3.21 5.33 22.25
CA SER A 193 2.28 5.23 21.14
C SER A 193 2.16 3.83 20.61
N ILE A 194 0.97 3.52 20.09
CA ILE A 194 0.68 2.30 19.36
C ILE A 194 0.33 2.69 17.93
N VAL A 195 1.01 2.06 16.96
CA VAL A 195 0.85 2.37 15.53
C VAL A 195 0.63 1.09 14.74
N PRO A 196 -0.55 0.90 14.11
CA PRO A 196 -0.79 -0.22 13.22
C PRO A 196 -0.23 0.07 11.82
N LYS A 197 0.46 -0.91 11.24
CA LYS A 197 1.05 -0.82 9.91
C LYS A 197 0.79 -2.09 9.11
N LEU A 198 0.24 -1.95 7.92
CA LEU A 198 0.30 -3.02 6.91
C LEU A 198 1.75 -3.25 6.44
N ARG A 199 2.20 -4.51 6.48
CA ARG A 199 3.38 -5.03 5.79
C ARG A 199 2.96 -6.10 4.77
N PHE A 200 3.82 -6.28 3.78
CA PHE A 200 3.66 -7.30 2.76
C PHE A 200 4.84 -8.25 2.90
N HIS A 201 4.57 -9.55 2.96
CA HIS A 201 5.60 -10.57 3.01
C HIS A 201 5.62 -11.32 1.67
N SER A 202 6.80 -11.54 1.09
CA SER A 202 6.94 -12.37 -0.11
C SER A 202 8.37 -12.82 -0.39
N ASN A 203 8.52 -13.97 -1.03
CA ASN A 203 9.75 -14.40 -1.73
C ASN A 203 9.70 -14.06 -3.23
N PHE A 204 10.88 -13.84 -3.82
CA PHE A 204 11.17 -13.61 -5.26
C PHE A 204 10.81 -12.23 -5.86
N VAL A 205 11.49 -11.87 -6.95
CA VAL A 205 11.41 -10.56 -7.65
C VAL A 205 10.02 -10.25 -8.21
N LEU A 206 9.32 -11.25 -8.76
CA LEU A 206 7.96 -11.08 -9.32
C LEU A 206 6.97 -10.61 -8.25
N ASN A 207 7.08 -11.17 -7.06
CA ASN A 207 6.28 -10.84 -5.91
C ASN A 207 6.59 -9.43 -5.38
N TYR A 208 7.87 -9.03 -5.39
CA TYR A 208 8.26 -7.65 -5.09
C TYR A 208 7.62 -6.62 -6.04
N VAL A 209 7.58 -6.93 -7.34
CA VAL A 209 6.89 -6.09 -8.34
C VAL A 209 5.39 -6.02 -8.06
N MET A 210 4.76 -7.15 -7.73
CA MET A 210 3.34 -7.19 -7.37
C MET A 210 3.05 -6.39 -6.09
N ILE A 211 3.92 -6.43 -5.08
CA ILE A 211 3.82 -5.61 -3.87
C ILE A 211 3.88 -4.12 -4.22
N LEU A 212 4.82 -3.71 -5.08
CA LEU A 212 4.94 -2.32 -5.52
C LEU A 212 3.68 -1.84 -6.26
N LEU A 213 3.17 -2.66 -7.18
CA LEU A 213 1.91 -2.37 -7.88
C LEU A 213 0.74 -2.23 -6.90
N THR A 214 0.68 -3.12 -5.92
CA THR A 214 -0.36 -3.12 -4.87
C THR A 214 -0.27 -1.87 -3.99
N TYR A 215 0.93 -1.44 -3.60
CA TYR A 215 1.14 -0.18 -2.85
C TYR A 215 0.72 1.07 -3.64
N MET A 216 0.90 1.06 -4.97
CA MET A 216 0.43 2.17 -5.81
C MET A 216 -1.10 2.24 -5.86
N TRP A 217 -1.77 1.11 -5.67
CA TRP A 217 -3.24 1.01 -5.75
C TRP A 217 -3.94 1.17 -4.40
N ILE A 218 -3.22 1.03 -3.28
CA ILE A 218 -3.79 1.16 -1.94
C ILE A 218 -3.62 2.59 -1.41
N ASP A 219 -4.73 3.20 -1.00
CA ASP A 219 -4.75 4.37 -0.13
C ASP A 219 -4.77 3.91 1.32
N LYS A 220 -3.69 4.15 2.04
CA LYS A 220 -3.50 3.69 3.42
C LYS A 220 -3.66 4.87 4.36
N LYS A 221 -4.58 4.75 5.31
CA LYS A 221 -4.76 5.71 6.41
C LYS A 221 -4.52 4.99 7.72
N GLU A 222 -3.45 5.36 8.39
CA GLU A 222 -3.06 4.80 9.69
C GLU A 222 -3.39 5.82 10.78
N GLN A 223 -4.13 5.39 11.78
CA GLN A 223 -4.36 6.17 13.00
C GLN A 223 -3.40 5.68 14.08
N LYS A 224 -2.66 6.63 14.66
CA LYS A 224 -1.81 6.41 15.83
C LYS A 224 -2.61 6.77 17.08
N ILE A 225 -2.47 5.97 18.13
CA ILE A 225 -2.88 6.38 19.47
C ILE A 225 -1.65 6.79 20.26
N ASP A 226 -1.75 7.96 20.88
CA ASP A 226 -0.84 8.40 21.92
C ASP A 226 -1.38 7.95 23.29
N VAL A 227 -0.51 7.37 24.09
CA VAL A 227 -0.83 6.86 25.42
C VAL A 227 -0.05 7.67 26.45
N ILE A 228 -0.75 8.24 27.43
CA ILE A 228 -0.17 9.09 28.47
C ILE A 228 -0.44 8.48 29.84
N LEU A 229 0.60 8.41 30.66
CA LEU A 229 0.46 8.05 32.07
C LEU A 229 0.04 9.26 32.90
N LEU A 230 -1.05 9.10 33.64
CA LEU A 230 -1.47 10.05 34.67
C LEU A 230 -0.47 10.01 35.83
N ARG A 231 -0.19 11.19 36.39
CA ARG A 231 0.67 11.33 37.56
C ARG A 231 -0.20 10.99 38.78
N GLU A 232 0.28 10.10 39.64
CA GLU A 232 -0.13 10.10 41.05
C GLU A 232 0.34 11.39 41.73
#